data_AF-A0A4C1T676-F1
#
_entry.id   AF-A0A4C1T676-F1
#
_cell.length_a   1.000
_cell.length_b   1.000
_cell.length_c   1.000
_cell.angle_alpha   90.00
_cell.angle_beta   90.00
_cell.angle_gamma   90.00
#
_symmetry.space_group_name_H-M   'P 1'
#
loop_
_entity.id
_entity.type
_entity.pdbx_description
1 polymer ?
#
loop_
_entity_poly.entity_id
_entity_poly.type
_entity_poly.pdbx_seq_one_letter_code
_entity_poly.pdbx_strand_id
1 'polypeptide(L)'
;MEYDETGWQQGRPKHHGEDEDMPEDNPQETIQECLEKFLTPDYIMEPGIFTQLKRYFQSGGSPEEVIMMLSENYKAVAQMANLLAEWLIWQEYPVVGVGVIRWIENTVTEPSYFKLSTDSCPTHLAILDEVAAVHPTLHQQILTLLIRLFESKQDELEILVQLEMKKMLLDRMVNLLSRGCVVPVVKYIKQCWGKGDTDISLIRYFVTEVLETITHPYSPEFVLLFLPMVENEEITGTMRGKTMILFPNL
;
A
#
# COMPACT_ATOMS: atom_id res chain seq x y z
N MET A 1 -0.55 53.50 -11.81
CA MET A 1 -0.11 52.96 -10.51
C MET A 1 1.33 52.53 -10.69
N GLU A 2 2.23 53.48 -10.44
CA GLU A 2 3.68 53.24 -10.43
C GLU A 2 4.06 52.76 -9.03
N TYR A 3 4.84 51.69 -8.96
CA TYR A 3 5.37 51.13 -7.72
C TYR A 3 6.52 52.01 -7.23
N ASP A 4 6.45 52.44 -5.97
CA ASP A 4 7.42 53.30 -5.31
C ASP A 4 8.56 52.46 -4.69
N GLU A 5 9.77 52.55 -5.25
CA GLU A 5 10.97 51.79 -4.85
C GLU A 5 11.74 52.40 -3.66
N THR A 6 11.19 53.40 -2.96
CA THR A 6 11.97 54.25 -2.04
C THR A 6 11.95 53.86 -0.55
N GLY A 7 11.55 52.64 -0.20
CA GLY A 7 11.39 52.21 1.20
C GLY A 7 12.66 51.84 1.98
N TRP A 8 13.82 51.68 1.33
CA TRP A 8 14.99 51.04 1.97
C TRP A 8 16.14 51.98 2.39
N GLN A 9 15.96 53.29 2.38
CA GLN A 9 17.03 54.21 2.76
C GLN A 9 16.55 55.37 3.62
N GLN A 10 16.67 55.22 4.96
CA GLN A 10 17.13 56.29 5.87
C GLN A 10 17.17 55.85 7.36
N GLY A 11 18.33 56.07 8.03
CA GLY A 11 18.37 56.47 9.45
C GLY A 11 19.06 55.54 10.47
N ARG A 12 20.37 55.73 10.68
CA ARG A 12 21.31 55.15 11.68
C ARG A 12 20.88 55.31 13.18
N PRO A 13 21.45 54.51 14.10
CA PRO A 13 22.61 55.00 14.87
C PRO A 13 23.78 54.02 14.95
N LYS A 14 25.01 54.55 14.98
CA LYS A 14 26.24 53.81 15.27
C LYS A 14 26.23 53.42 16.75
N HIS A 15 26.17 52.13 17.06
CA HIS A 15 26.57 51.62 18.36
C HIS A 15 27.89 50.87 18.20
N HIS A 16 28.95 51.45 18.76
CA HIS A 16 30.14 50.68 19.12
C HIS A 16 29.77 49.87 20.36
N GLY A 17 30.03 48.57 20.34
CA GLY A 17 29.79 47.70 21.48
C GLY A 17 29.86 46.24 21.06
N GLU A 18 31.04 45.66 21.33
CA GLU A 18 31.26 44.23 21.60
C GLU A 18 31.04 43.30 20.39
N ASP A 19 32.16 43.07 19.68
CA ASP A 19 32.36 41.89 18.83
C ASP A 19 32.28 40.63 19.71
N GLU A 20 31.06 40.16 19.95
CA GLU A 20 30.82 38.75 20.21
C GLU A 20 30.84 38.06 18.84
N ASP A 21 31.92 37.32 18.57
CA ASP A 21 32.07 36.42 17.42
C ASP A 21 30.94 35.38 17.41
N MET A 22 29.75 35.78 16.95
CA MET A 22 28.74 34.87 16.44
C MET A 22 29.34 34.24 15.18
N PRO A 23 29.49 32.90 15.10
CA PRO A 23 30.00 32.28 13.90
C PRO A 23 29.14 32.75 12.73
N GLU A 24 29.78 33.43 11.75
CA GLU A 24 29.14 33.79 10.50
C GLU A 24 28.60 32.50 9.89
N ASP A 25 27.29 32.30 9.96
CA ASP A 25 26.59 31.15 9.42
C ASP A 25 26.97 31.06 7.94
N ASN A 26 27.83 30.10 7.59
CA ASN A 26 28.40 30.02 6.26
C ASN A 26 27.23 29.87 5.27
N PRO A 27 27.02 30.83 4.34
CA PRO A 27 25.84 30.82 3.48
C PRO A 27 25.69 29.53 2.69
N GLN A 28 26.82 28.90 2.31
CA GLN A 28 26.85 27.63 1.59
C GLN A 28 26.40 26.44 2.47
N GLU A 29 26.85 26.40 3.72
CA GLU A 29 26.46 25.36 4.67
C GLU A 29 24.99 25.47 5.04
N THR A 30 24.51 26.71 5.24
CA THR A 30 23.09 26.99 5.48
C THR A 30 22.21 26.56 4.30
N ILE A 31 22.64 26.84 3.06
CA ILE A 31 21.94 26.37 1.86
C ILE A 31 21.88 24.84 1.86
N GLN A 32 23.01 24.15 2.06
CA GLN A 32 23.08 22.70 2.04
C GLN A 32 22.15 22.06 3.09
N GLU A 33 22.14 22.59 4.32
CA GLU A 33 21.22 22.13 5.38
C GLU A 33 19.75 22.31 4.99
N CYS A 34 19.39 23.40 4.30
CA CYS A 34 18.03 23.61 3.83
C CYS A 34 17.66 22.59 2.73
N LEU A 35 18.56 22.37 1.78
CA LEU A 35 18.37 21.42 0.68
C LEU A 35 18.14 20.00 1.21
N GLU A 36 18.95 19.56 2.16
CA GLU A 36 18.81 18.24 2.80
C GLU A 36 17.42 18.06 3.44
N LYS A 37 16.89 19.12 4.05
CA LYS A 37 15.53 19.11 4.60
C LYS A 37 14.46 19.10 3.51
N PHE A 38 14.59 19.92 2.47
CA PHE A 38 13.62 19.99 1.37
C PHE A 38 13.54 18.70 0.54
N LEU A 39 14.60 17.90 0.55
CA LEU A 39 14.62 16.56 -0.04
C LEU A 39 13.81 15.53 0.76
N THR A 40 13.48 15.80 2.02
CA THR A 40 12.69 14.86 2.82
C THR A 40 11.24 14.80 2.34
N PRO A 41 10.60 13.61 2.32
CA PRO A 41 9.22 13.48 1.87
C PRO A 41 8.26 14.35 2.66
N ASP A 42 7.33 15.01 1.96
CA ASP A 42 6.28 15.86 2.55
C ASP A 42 6.78 17.03 3.43
N TYR A 43 8.06 17.42 3.34
CA TYR A 43 8.62 18.53 4.15
C TYR A 43 7.87 19.87 4.00
N ILE A 44 7.19 20.07 2.88
CA ILE A 44 6.31 21.23 2.65
C ILE A 44 5.20 21.36 3.72
N MET A 45 4.85 20.28 4.41
CA MET A 45 3.83 20.23 5.45
C MET A 45 4.40 20.48 6.87
N GLU A 46 5.72 20.55 7.04
CA GLU A 46 6.34 20.76 8.33
C GLU A 46 6.03 22.15 8.89
N PRO A 47 5.74 22.30 10.19
CA PRO A 47 5.35 23.59 10.78
C PRO A 47 6.43 24.67 10.64
N GLY A 48 7.69 24.28 10.44
CA GLY A 48 8.84 25.16 10.27
C GLY A 48 9.16 25.57 8.82
N ILE A 49 8.39 25.12 7.82
CA ILE A 49 8.73 25.30 6.40
C ILE A 49 9.01 26.76 6.02
N PHE A 50 8.17 27.70 6.48
CA PHE A 50 8.33 29.12 6.17
C PHE A 50 9.62 29.71 6.74
N THR A 51 10.01 29.28 7.94
CA THR A 51 11.26 29.71 8.59
C THR A 51 12.45 29.20 7.79
N GLN A 52 12.39 27.95 7.32
CA GLN A 52 13.48 27.34 6.56
C GLN A 52 13.60 27.93 5.15
N LEU A 53 12.48 28.22 4.47
CA LEU A 53 12.45 28.94 3.20
C LEU A 53 13.06 30.34 3.32
N LYS A 54 12.72 31.06 4.39
CA LYS A 54 13.28 32.39 4.65
C LYS A 54 14.79 32.33 4.83
N ARG A 55 15.31 31.38 5.62
CA ARG A 55 16.75 31.15 5.81
C ARG A 55 17.44 30.82 4.48
N TYR A 56 16.84 29.94 3.67
CA TYR A 56 17.36 29.56 2.36
C TYR A 56 17.48 30.75 1.39
N PHE A 57 16.43 31.58 1.27
CA PHE A 57 16.47 32.76 0.39
C PHE A 57 17.43 33.84 0.89
N GLN A 58 17.55 34.01 2.22
CA GLN A 58 18.50 34.97 2.81
C GLN A 58 19.96 34.58 2.55
N SER A 59 20.26 33.28 2.46
CA SER A 59 21.60 32.78 2.14
C SER A 59 21.90 32.72 0.63
N GLY A 60 20.95 33.10 -0.24
CA GLY A 60 21.13 33.15 -1.70
C GLY A 60 20.63 31.93 -2.48
N GLY A 61 19.78 31.09 -1.87
CA GLY A 61 19.18 29.93 -2.52
C GLY A 61 18.21 30.26 -3.67
N SER A 62 18.09 29.34 -4.64
CA SER A 62 17.27 29.51 -5.84
C SER A 62 15.79 29.14 -5.61
N PRO A 63 14.83 30.05 -5.88
CA PRO A 63 13.39 29.74 -5.81
C PRO A 63 12.95 28.57 -6.68
N GLU A 64 13.52 28.44 -7.88
CA GLU A 64 13.16 27.38 -8.83
C GLU A 64 13.58 26.01 -8.31
N GLU A 65 14.77 25.93 -7.71
CA GLU A 65 15.32 24.70 -7.16
C GLU A 65 14.49 24.20 -5.98
N VAL A 66 14.15 25.08 -5.03
CA VAL A 66 13.32 24.70 -3.87
C VAL A 66 11.90 24.32 -4.27
N ILE A 67 11.30 25.00 -5.24
CA ILE A 67 9.98 24.62 -5.77
C ILE A 67 10.05 23.21 -6.38
N MET A 68 11.06 22.94 -7.20
CA MET A 68 11.25 21.63 -7.82
C MET A 68 11.41 20.53 -6.76
N MET A 69 12.33 20.70 -5.80
CA MET A 69 12.56 19.70 -4.76
C MET A 69 11.33 19.45 -3.89
N LEU A 70 10.66 20.50 -3.41
CA LEU A 70 9.47 20.32 -2.57
C LEU A 70 8.33 19.67 -3.36
N SER A 71 8.20 19.96 -4.66
CA SER A 71 7.17 19.38 -5.51
C SER A 71 7.44 17.90 -5.82
N GLU A 72 8.68 17.55 -6.14
CA GLU A 72 9.08 16.16 -6.45
C GLU A 72 9.00 15.23 -5.22
N ASN A 73 9.25 15.79 -4.03
CA ASN A 73 9.24 15.06 -2.77
C ASN A 73 7.89 15.14 -2.02
N TYR A 74 6.89 15.83 -2.56
CA TYR A 74 5.54 15.78 -2.03
C TYR A 74 4.85 14.46 -2.40
N LYS A 75 4.50 13.68 -1.38
CA LYS A 75 3.81 12.37 -1.47
C LYS A 75 2.39 12.42 -0.90
N ALA A 76 1.99 13.51 -0.24
CA ALA A 76 0.67 13.74 0.32
C ALA A 76 0.23 12.70 1.36
N VAL A 77 1.17 12.12 2.13
CA VAL A 77 0.87 10.99 3.04
C VAL A 77 -0.17 11.38 4.09
N ALA A 78 -0.01 12.54 4.72
CA ALA A 78 -0.94 13.01 5.76
C ALA A 78 -2.36 13.27 5.22
N GLN A 79 -2.47 13.87 4.03
CA GLN A 79 -3.76 14.14 3.40
C GLN A 79 -4.46 12.84 3.01
N MET A 80 -3.73 11.88 2.42
CA MET A 80 -4.27 10.56 2.12
C MET A 80 -4.71 9.82 3.38
N ALA A 81 -3.92 9.89 4.47
CA ALA A 81 -4.28 9.26 5.74
C ALA A 81 -5.60 9.81 6.30
N ASN A 82 -5.81 11.13 6.26
CA ASN A 82 -7.06 11.74 6.70
C ASN A 82 -8.25 11.29 5.83
N LEU A 83 -8.08 11.28 4.51
CA LEU A 83 -9.13 10.83 3.59
C LEU A 83 -9.51 9.36 3.84
N LEU A 84 -8.51 8.49 4.01
CA LEU A 84 -8.72 7.08 4.33
C LEU A 84 -9.38 6.89 5.69
N ALA A 85 -8.98 7.65 6.71
CA ALA A 85 -9.60 7.61 8.03
C ALA A 85 -11.08 8.01 7.96
N GLU A 86 -11.40 9.07 7.22
CA GLU A 86 -12.80 9.43 6.96
C GLU A 86 -13.53 8.28 6.27
N TRP A 87 -13.00 7.75 5.16
CA TRP A 87 -13.67 6.65 4.45
C TRP A 87 -13.90 5.40 5.30
N LEU A 88 -12.94 5.04 6.16
CA LEU A 88 -13.08 3.94 7.10
C LEU A 88 -14.15 4.20 8.17
N ILE A 89 -14.48 5.46 8.49
CA ILE A 89 -15.63 5.79 9.34
C ILE A 89 -16.96 5.58 8.59
N TRP A 90 -17.02 5.97 7.31
CA TRP A 90 -18.24 5.86 6.50
C TRP A 90 -18.41 4.49 5.83
N GLN A 91 -17.46 3.58 5.99
CA GLN A 91 -17.49 2.30 5.32
C GLN A 91 -18.69 1.45 5.73
N GLU A 92 -19.36 1.68 6.88
CA GLU A 92 -20.56 0.95 7.29
C GLU A 92 -21.72 1.03 6.28
N TYR A 93 -21.71 2.03 5.38
CA TYR A 93 -22.71 2.15 4.33
C TYR A 93 -22.31 1.33 3.08
N PRO A 94 -23.11 0.34 2.65
CA PRO A 94 -22.76 -0.53 1.51
C PRO A 94 -22.48 0.24 0.20
N VAL A 95 -23.13 1.38 -0.01
CA VAL A 95 -22.88 2.25 -1.18
C VAL A 95 -21.46 2.80 -1.21
N VAL A 96 -20.89 3.11 -0.04
CA VAL A 96 -19.49 3.54 0.10
C VAL A 96 -18.58 2.36 -0.22
N GLY A 97 -18.87 1.18 0.34
CA GLY A 97 -18.13 -0.06 0.03
C GLY A 97 -18.07 -0.37 -1.48
N VAL A 98 -19.19 -0.24 -2.20
CA VAL A 98 -19.21 -0.41 -3.67
C VAL A 98 -18.37 0.66 -4.37
N GLY A 99 -18.47 1.92 -3.95
CA GLY A 99 -17.65 3.01 -4.50
C GLY A 99 -16.15 2.78 -4.31
N VAL A 100 -15.75 2.32 -3.12
CA VAL A 100 -14.37 1.98 -2.76
C VAL A 100 -13.87 0.80 -3.59
N ILE A 101 -14.66 -0.28 -3.71
CA ILE A 101 -14.31 -1.42 -4.58
C ILE A 101 -14.08 -0.94 -6.02
N ARG A 102 -14.96 -0.10 -6.55
CA ARG A 102 -14.86 0.40 -7.94
C ARG A 102 -13.65 1.31 -8.15
N TRP A 103 -13.32 2.15 -7.16
CA TRP A 103 -12.13 2.98 -7.19
C TRP A 103 -10.85 2.12 -7.17
N ILE A 104 -10.73 1.22 -6.19
CA ILE A 104 -9.61 0.26 -6.08
C ILE A 104 -9.48 -0.50 -7.39
N GLU A 105 -10.58 -1.04 -7.90
CA GLU A 105 -10.63 -1.79 -9.14
C GLU A 105 -9.98 -1.04 -10.30
N ASN A 106 -10.35 0.23 -10.50
CA ASN A 106 -9.79 1.05 -11.58
C ASN A 106 -8.30 1.31 -11.36
N THR A 107 -7.87 1.59 -10.12
CA THR A 107 -6.47 1.90 -9.80
C THR A 107 -5.56 0.68 -9.93
N VAL A 108 -5.94 -0.46 -9.32
CA VAL A 108 -5.07 -1.65 -9.28
C VAL A 108 -5.02 -2.42 -10.60
N THR A 109 -5.93 -2.12 -11.54
CA THR A 109 -5.87 -2.69 -12.89
C THR A 109 -5.06 -1.88 -13.89
N GLU A 110 -4.54 -0.71 -13.49
CA GLU A 110 -3.60 0.00 -14.34
C GLU A 110 -2.33 -0.84 -14.55
N PRO A 111 -1.85 -1.01 -15.80
CA PRO A 111 -0.69 -1.88 -16.08
C PRO A 111 0.59 -1.48 -15.34
N SER A 112 0.73 -0.19 -15.01
CA SER A 112 1.86 0.34 -14.25
C SER A 112 1.73 0.16 -12.74
N TYR A 113 0.57 -0.22 -12.21
CA TYR A 113 0.31 -0.22 -10.77
C TYR A 113 1.33 -1.08 -10.01
N PHE A 114 1.45 -2.35 -10.38
CA PHE A 114 2.37 -3.29 -9.73
C PHE A 114 3.85 -3.02 -10.04
N LYS A 115 4.16 -2.17 -11.03
CA LYS A 115 5.53 -1.68 -11.26
C LYS A 115 5.93 -0.59 -10.27
N LEU A 116 4.96 0.26 -9.90
CA LEU A 116 5.17 1.41 -9.03
C LEU A 116 4.94 1.08 -7.56
N SER A 117 4.07 0.11 -7.28
CA SER A 117 3.81 -0.37 -5.93
C SER A 117 4.96 -1.28 -5.47
N THR A 118 5.85 -0.73 -4.63
CA THR A 118 6.98 -1.47 -4.05
C THR A 118 6.64 -2.13 -2.70
N ASP A 119 5.46 -1.85 -2.15
CA ASP A 119 5.04 -2.38 -0.86
C ASP A 119 4.60 -3.84 -0.94
N SER A 120 4.93 -4.60 0.11
CA SER A 120 4.51 -5.99 0.27
C SER A 120 2.99 -6.17 0.35
N CYS A 121 2.27 -5.13 0.80
CA CYS A 121 0.82 -5.07 0.77
C CYS A 121 0.40 -3.66 0.34
N PRO A 122 0.00 -3.47 -0.94
CA PRO A 122 -0.45 -2.18 -1.42
C PRO A 122 -1.68 -1.72 -0.63
N THR A 123 -1.70 -0.46 -0.17
CA THR A 123 -2.77 0.11 0.68
C THR A 123 -4.18 -0.11 0.11
N HIS A 124 -4.30 -0.10 -1.22
CA HIS A 124 -5.57 -0.33 -1.92
C HIS A 124 -6.14 -1.72 -1.62
N LEU A 125 -5.30 -2.75 -1.54
CA LEU A 125 -5.73 -4.11 -1.22
C LEU A 125 -5.99 -4.29 0.27
N ALA A 126 -5.28 -3.56 1.14
CA ALA A 126 -5.60 -3.52 2.57
C ALA A 126 -6.99 -2.90 2.83
N ILE A 127 -7.34 -1.83 2.10
CA ILE A 127 -8.69 -1.24 2.19
C ILE A 127 -9.75 -2.22 1.69
N LEU A 128 -9.45 -3.01 0.65
CA LEU A 128 -10.36 -4.03 0.13
C LEU A 128 -10.70 -5.08 1.21
N ASP A 129 -9.71 -5.44 2.05
CA ASP A 129 -9.88 -6.35 3.16
C ASP A 129 -10.79 -5.78 4.26
N GLU A 130 -10.70 -4.48 4.55
CA GLU A 130 -11.60 -3.79 5.48
C GLU A 130 -13.04 -3.78 4.96
N VAL A 131 -13.23 -3.48 3.67
CA VAL A 131 -14.56 -3.55 3.03
C VAL A 131 -15.12 -4.98 3.10
N ALA A 132 -14.28 -6.00 2.90
CA ALA A 132 -14.69 -7.40 3.04
C ALA A 132 -15.07 -7.76 4.48
N ALA A 133 -14.41 -7.18 5.49
CA ALA A 133 -14.75 -7.42 6.89
C ALA A 133 -16.12 -6.85 7.26
N VAL A 134 -16.52 -5.73 6.66
CA VAL A 134 -17.78 -5.04 6.99
C VAL A 134 -18.97 -5.53 6.15
N HIS A 135 -18.75 -5.90 4.87
CA HIS A 135 -19.84 -6.17 3.92
C HIS A 135 -19.83 -7.59 3.31
N PRO A 136 -20.47 -8.58 3.95
CA PRO A 136 -20.60 -9.93 3.39
C PRO A 136 -21.26 -9.97 2.00
N THR A 137 -22.19 -9.07 1.71
CA THR A 137 -22.87 -9.00 0.41
C THR A 137 -21.96 -8.57 -0.74
N LEU A 138 -20.79 -7.98 -0.44
CA LEU A 138 -19.83 -7.52 -1.44
C LEU A 138 -18.71 -8.53 -1.71
N HIS A 139 -18.63 -9.62 -0.93
CA HIS A 139 -17.57 -10.63 -1.05
C HIS A 139 -17.42 -11.18 -2.48
N GLN A 140 -18.53 -11.41 -3.18
CA GLN A 140 -18.47 -11.94 -4.54
C GLN A 140 -17.84 -10.94 -5.53
N GLN A 141 -18.10 -9.64 -5.36
CA GLN A 141 -17.50 -8.59 -6.20
C GLN A 141 -16.00 -8.48 -5.92
N ILE A 142 -15.61 -8.52 -4.64
CA ILE A 142 -14.21 -8.53 -4.21
C ILE A 142 -13.48 -9.74 -4.79
N LEU A 143 -14.06 -10.95 -4.67
CA LEU A 143 -13.49 -12.15 -5.23
C LEU A 143 -13.31 -12.05 -6.75
N THR A 144 -14.30 -11.52 -7.47
CA THR A 144 -14.19 -11.32 -8.92
C THR A 144 -13.02 -10.40 -9.29
N LEU A 145 -12.78 -9.34 -8.52
CA LEU A 145 -11.61 -8.48 -8.71
C LEU A 145 -10.30 -9.25 -8.44
N LEU A 146 -10.21 -9.96 -7.31
CA LEU A 146 -9.01 -10.73 -6.96
C LEU A 146 -8.68 -11.79 -8.03
N ILE A 147 -9.70 -12.50 -8.54
CA ILE A 147 -9.53 -13.46 -9.64
C ILE A 147 -8.99 -12.78 -10.90
N ARG A 148 -9.57 -11.63 -11.28
CA ARG A 148 -9.12 -10.90 -12.47
C ARG A 148 -7.66 -10.47 -12.36
N LEU A 149 -7.22 -10.02 -11.17
CA LEU A 149 -5.82 -9.66 -10.93
C LEU A 149 -4.92 -10.90 -10.95
N PHE A 150 -5.36 -12.00 -10.36
CA PHE A 150 -4.59 -13.25 -10.30
C PHE A 150 -4.35 -13.87 -11.68
N GLU A 151 -5.33 -13.77 -12.57
CA GLU A 151 -5.27 -14.25 -13.96
C GLU A 151 -4.64 -13.23 -14.93
N SER A 152 -4.37 -12.01 -14.47
CA SER A 152 -3.78 -10.98 -15.32
C SER A 152 -2.35 -11.35 -15.76
N LYS A 153 -2.03 -11.04 -17.02
CA LYS A 153 -0.66 -11.19 -17.53
C LYS A 153 0.14 -9.95 -17.15
N GLN A 154 1.28 -10.17 -16.49
CA GLN A 154 2.19 -9.12 -16.05
C GLN A 154 3.56 -9.33 -16.70
N ASP A 155 3.58 -9.39 -18.03
CA ASP A 155 4.76 -9.77 -18.82
C ASP A 155 5.95 -8.80 -18.65
N GLU A 156 5.69 -7.59 -18.17
CA GLU A 156 6.71 -6.56 -17.92
C GLU A 156 7.32 -6.63 -16.51
N LEU A 157 6.78 -7.45 -15.60
CA LEU A 157 7.31 -7.65 -14.26
C LEU A 157 8.30 -8.82 -14.24
N GLU A 158 9.31 -8.72 -13.39
CA GLU A 158 10.21 -9.86 -13.13
C GLU A 158 9.44 -11.06 -12.57
N ILE A 159 9.87 -12.27 -12.92
CA ILE A 159 9.18 -13.52 -12.54
C ILE A 159 9.00 -13.63 -11.01
N LEU A 160 9.99 -13.20 -10.23
CA LEU A 160 9.92 -13.20 -8.77
C LEU A 160 8.82 -12.26 -8.27
N VAL A 161 8.74 -11.04 -8.83
CA VAL A 161 7.71 -10.04 -8.48
C VAL A 161 6.32 -10.56 -8.86
N GLN A 162 6.17 -11.21 -10.02
CA GLN A 162 4.90 -11.85 -10.39
C GLN A 162 4.47 -12.92 -9.38
N LEU A 163 5.43 -13.73 -8.91
CA LEU A 163 5.16 -14.77 -7.92
C LEU A 163 4.75 -14.19 -6.57
N GLU A 164 5.45 -13.15 -6.10
CA GLU A 164 5.12 -12.43 -4.86
C GLU A 164 3.75 -11.75 -4.95
N MET A 165 3.46 -11.10 -6.08
CA MET A 165 2.14 -10.53 -6.36
C MET A 165 1.04 -11.59 -6.27
N LYS A 166 1.24 -12.77 -6.88
CA LYS A 166 0.27 -13.86 -6.83
C LYS A 166 0.07 -14.40 -5.41
N LYS A 167 1.12 -14.55 -4.62
CA LYS A 167 1.01 -14.93 -3.19
C LYS A 167 0.23 -13.89 -2.41
N MET A 168 0.54 -12.62 -2.60
CA MET A 168 -0.16 -11.50 -1.96
C MET A 168 -1.66 -11.49 -2.32
N LEU A 169 -2.04 -11.80 -3.56
CA LEU A 169 -3.45 -11.97 -3.93
C LEU A 169 -4.11 -13.20 -3.28
N LEU A 170 -3.38 -14.31 -3.14
CA LEU A 170 -3.85 -15.49 -2.41
C LEU A 170 -4.08 -15.16 -0.93
N ASP A 171 -3.23 -14.36 -0.29
CA ASP A 171 -3.43 -13.92 1.09
C ASP A 171 -4.76 -13.15 1.25
N ARG A 172 -5.09 -12.27 0.29
CA ARG A 172 -6.38 -11.56 0.27
C ARG A 172 -7.55 -12.53 0.09
N MET A 173 -7.40 -13.56 -0.75
CA MET A 173 -8.41 -14.62 -0.89
C MET A 173 -8.59 -15.43 0.40
N VAL A 174 -7.51 -15.71 1.14
CA VAL A 174 -7.55 -16.38 2.46
C VAL A 174 -8.22 -15.49 3.51
N ASN A 175 -7.98 -14.17 3.49
CA ASN A 175 -8.73 -13.23 4.34
C ASN A 175 -10.22 -13.28 4.00
N LEU A 176 -10.59 -13.20 2.72
CA LEU A 176 -11.99 -13.28 2.28
C LEU A 176 -12.67 -14.61 2.69
N LEU A 177 -11.93 -15.73 2.61
CA LEU A 177 -12.35 -17.03 3.12
C LEU A 177 -12.62 -16.97 4.63
N SER A 178 -11.72 -16.35 5.39
CA SER A 178 -11.82 -16.18 6.85
C SER A 178 -13.01 -15.30 7.27
N ARG A 179 -13.52 -14.46 6.36
CA ARG A 179 -14.74 -13.65 6.54
C ARG A 179 -16.04 -14.38 6.13
N GLY A 180 -15.95 -15.63 5.67
CA GLY A 180 -17.12 -16.47 5.37
C GLY A 180 -17.34 -16.76 3.89
N CYS A 181 -16.55 -16.20 2.97
CA CYS A 181 -16.63 -16.49 1.53
C CYS A 181 -15.86 -17.78 1.16
N VAL A 182 -16.07 -18.86 1.92
CA VAL A 182 -15.23 -20.06 1.85
C VAL A 182 -15.41 -20.81 0.52
N VAL A 183 -16.64 -21.21 0.22
CA VAL A 183 -16.95 -22.08 -0.91
C VAL A 183 -16.56 -21.44 -2.26
N PRO A 184 -16.88 -20.17 -2.54
CA PRO A 184 -16.49 -19.54 -3.80
C PRO A 184 -14.98 -19.48 -4.00
N VAL A 185 -14.22 -19.13 -2.95
CA VAL A 185 -12.75 -19.05 -2.99
C VAL A 185 -12.15 -20.43 -3.25
N VAL A 186 -12.51 -21.45 -2.46
CA VAL A 186 -11.94 -22.80 -2.60
C VAL A 186 -12.31 -23.42 -3.95
N LYS A 187 -13.53 -23.18 -4.43
CA LYS A 187 -13.99 -23.66 -5.74
C LYS A 187 -13.15 -23.06 -6.88
N TYR A 188 -12.81 -21.78 -6.80
CA TYR A 188 -11.94 -21.13 -7.77
C TYR A 188 -10.54 -21.76 -7.77
N ILE A 189 -9.89 -21.90 -6.61
CA ILE A 189 -8.54 -22.49 -6.52
C ILE A 189 -8.53 -23.94 -7.02
N LYS A 190 -9.57 -24.72 -6.68
CA LYS A 190 -9.75 -26.09 -7.21
C LYS A 190 -9.86 -26.10 -8.74
N GLN A 191 -10.51 -25.10 -9.33
CA GLN A 191 -10.62 -24.98 -10.78
C GLN A 191 -9.28 -24.66 -11.43
N CYS A 192 -8.48 -23.76 -10.86
CA CYS A 192 -7.11 -23.46 -11.32
C CYS A 192 -6.24 -24.73 -11.29
N TRP A 193 -6.29 -25.48 -10.18
CA TRP A 193 -5.58 -26.75 -10.06
C TRP A 193 -6.04 -27.77 -11.11
N GLY A 194 -7.36 -27.93 -11.30
CA GLY A 194 -7.90 -28.87 -12.28
C GLY A 194 -7.58 -28.53 -13.74
N LYS A 195 -7.43 -27.24 -14.06
CA LYS A 195 -7.00 -26.78 -15.39
C LYS A 195 -5.49 -26.95 -15.61
N GLY A 196 -4.69 -26.92 -14.55
CA GLY A 196 -3.23 -26.94 -14.63
C GLY A 196 -2.61 -25.66 -15.19
N ASP A 197 -3.33 -24.53 -15.11
CA ASP A 197 -2.87 -23.21 -15.59
C ASP A 197 -2.17 -22.38 -14.50
N THR A 198 -2.07 -22.94 -13.28
CA THR A 198 -1.47 -22.29 -12.11
C THR A 198 -0.42 -23.20 -11.49
N ASP A 199 0.72 -22.63 -11.13
CA ASP A 199 1.85 -23.37 -10.55
C ASP A 199 1.45 -24.10 -9.25
N ILE A 200 1.87 -25.36 -9.13
CA ILE A 200 1.61 -26.21 -7.95
C ILE A 200 2.14 -25.54 -6.66
N SER A 201 3.21 -24.75 -6.74
CA SER A 201 3.75 -24.01 -5.60
C SER A 201 2.79 -22.96 -5.04
N LEU A 202 1.98 -22.31 -5.89
CA LEU A 202 0.96 -21.35 -5.48
C LEU A 202 -0.26 -22.05 -4.88
N ILE A 203 -0.68 -23.18 -5.45
CA ILE A 203 -1.75 -24.01 -4.86
C ILE A 203 -1.32 -24.52 -3.49
N ARG A 204 -0.08 -25.01 -3.36
CA ARG A 204 0.51 -25.41 -2.06
C ARG A 204 0.52 -24.26 -1.07
N TYR A 205 0.92 -23.07 -1.50
CA TYR A 205 0.92 -21.88 -0.64
C TYR A 205 -0.48 -21.60 -0.11
N PHE A 206 -1.50 -21.51 -0.98
CA PHE A 206 -2.89 -21.32 -0.56
C PHE A 206 -3.37 -22.39 0.42
N VAL A 207 -3.12 -23.68 0.12
CA VAL A 207 -3.52 -24.78 1.00
C VAL A 207 -2.84 -24.67 2.37
N THR A 208 -1.57 -24.27 2.40
CA THR A 208 -0.81 -24.07 3.65
C THR A 208 -1.44 -22.99 4.50
N GLU A 209 -1.68 -21.80 3.94
CA GLU A 209 -2.28 -20.66 4.64
C GLU A 209 -3.69 -20.99 5.16
N VAL A 210 -4.51 -21.67 4.35
CA VAL A 210 -5.85 -22.09 4.79
C VAL A 210 -5.77 -23.08 5.95
N LEU A 211 -4.90 -24.09 5.89
CA LEU A 211 -4.74 -25.07 6.96
C LEU A 211 -4.23 -24.43 8.27
N GLU A 212 -3.44 -23.37 8.18
CA GLU A 212 -2.96 -22.62 9.36
C GLU A 212 -4.03 -21.69 9.94
N THR A 213 -5.07 -21.37 9.17
CA THR A 213 -6.14 -20.44 9.56
C THR A 213 -7.41 -21.14 10.09
N ILE A 214 -7.72 -22.35 9.59
CA ILE A 214 -9.00 -23.03 9.91
C ILE A 214 -8.93 -23.95 11.13
N THR A 215 -10.08 -24.18 11.75
CA THR A 215 -10.26 -25.19 12.82
C THR A 215 -11.61 -25.90 12.71
N HIS A 216 -11.77 -27.03 13.41
CA HIS A 216 -12.99 -27.84 13.44
C HIS A 216 -14.15 -27.08 14.15
N PRO A 217 -15.44 -27.28 13.80
CA PRO A 217 -16.02 -28.21 12.81
C PRO A 217 -16.01 -27.75 11.34
N TYR A 218 -15.78 -28.70 10.43
CA TYR A 218 -15.79 -28.45 8.98
C TYR A 218 -17.13 -28.81 8.34
N SER A 219 -17.58 -27.99 7.39
CA SER A 219 -18.74 -28.33 6.58
C SER A 219 -18.41 -29.42 5.56
N PRO A 220 -19.35 -30.34 5.23
CA PRO A 220 -19.11 -31.37 4.22
C PRO A 220 -18.76 -30.79 2.85
N GLU A 221 -19.35 -29.65 2.49
CA GLU A 221 -19.07 -28.96 1.22
C GLU A 221 -17.63 -28.46 1.15
N PHE A 222 -17.12 -27.86 2.23
CA PHE A 222 -15.73 -27.45 2.30
C PHE A 222 -14.78 -28.65 2.17
N VAL A 223 -15.03 -29.72 2.94
CA VAL A 223 -14.21 -30.94 2.90
C VAL A 223 -14.18 -31.54 1.49
N LEU A 224 -15.33 -31.67 0.82
CA LEU A 224 -15.42 -32.19 -0.55
C LEU A 224 -14.59 -31.37 -1.57
N LEU A 225 -14.55 -30.06 -1.37
CA LEU A 225 -13.80 -29.17 -2.26
C LEU A 225 -12.30 -29.15 -1.93
N PHE A 226 -11.95 -29.10 -0.66
CA PHE A 226 -10.59 -28.83 -0.19
C PHE A 226 -9.74 -30.10 -0.01
N LEU A 227 -10.33 -31.19 0.50
CA LEU A 227 -9.61 -32.44 0.82
C LEU A 227 -8.82 -33.01 -0.38
N PRO A 228 -9.34 -33.04 -1.63
CA PRO A 228 -8.58 -33.57 -2.76
C PRO A 228 -7.27 -32.82 -3.04
N MET A 229 -7.21 -31.51 -2.76
CA MET A 229 -5.97 -30.73 -2.88
C MET A 229 -5.01 -31.04 -1.74
N VAL A 230 -5.55 -31.28 -0.54
CA VAL A 230 -4.76 -31.59 0.66
C VAL A 230 -4.16 -33.00 0.59
N GLU A 231 -4.85 -33.97 0.00
CA GLU A 231 -4.36 -35.36 -0.14
C GLU A 231 -3.32 -35.53 -1.26
N ASN A 232 -3.23 -34.56 -2.17
CA ASN A 232 -2.27 -34.61 -3.26
C ASN A 232 -0.83 -34.41 -2.75
N GLU A 233 0.03 -35.42 -2.98
CA GLU A 233 1.42 -35.42 -2.50
C GLU A 233 2.29 -34.32 -3.12
N GLU A 234 2.00 -33.87 -4.35
CA GLU A 234 2.72 -32.76 -4.97
C GLU A 234 2.38 -31.43 -4.30
N ILE A 235 1.20 -31.31 -3.70
CA ILE A 235 0.77 -30.10 -2.98
C ILE A 235 1.30 -30.17 -1.54
N THR A 236 0.99 -31.22 -0.78
CA THR A 236 1.22 -31.25 0.68
C THR A 236 2.33 -32.20 1.15
N GLY A 237 3.16 -32.75 0.26
CA GLY A 237 4.11 -33.84 0.55
C GLY A 237 5.01 -33.69 1.78
N THR A 238 5.33 -32.47 2.22
CA THR A 238 6.12 -32.19 3.44
C THR A 238 5.27 -31.88 4.69
N MET A 239 3.97 -31.67 4.54
CA MET A 239 3.02 -31.17 5.55
C MET A 239 2.05 -32.23 6.08
N ARG A 240 2.18 -33.49 5.65
CA ARG A 240 1.29 -34.63 6.01
C ARG A 240 0.99 -34.76 7.50
N GLY A 241 1.93 -34.39 8.37
CA GLY A 241 1.75 -34.41 9.83
C GLY A 241 0.69 -33.42 10.34
N LYS A 242 0.60 -32.21 9.77
CA LYS A 242 -0.44 -31.21 10.13
C LYS A 242 -1.81 -31.62 9.56
N THR A 243 -1.83 -32.18 8.36
CA THR A 243 -3.06 -32.69 7.71
C THR A 243 -3.78 -33.73 8.57
N MET A 244 -3.02 -34.69 9.14
CA MET A 244 -3.57 -35.74 10.01
C MET A 244 -4.14 -35.19 11.35
N ILE A 245 -3.64 -34.04 11.82
CA ILE A 245 -4.12 -33.41 13.07
C ILE A 245 -5.42 -32.65 12.81
N LEU A 246 -5.52 -31.97 11.66
CA LEU A 246 -6.69 -31.16 11.32
C LEU A 246 -7.86 -32.02 10.83
N PHE A 247 -7.59 -33.13 10.15
CA PHE A 247 -8.61 -34.10 9.73
C PHE A 247 -8.44 -35.46 10.45
N PRO A 248 -8.66 -35.54 11.78
CA PRO A 248 -8.33 -36.74 12.56
C PRO A 248 -9.30 -37.90 12.37
N ASN A 249 -10.47 -37.67 11.73
CA ASN A 249 -11.55 -38.65 11.55
C ASN A 249 -12.05 -38.76 10.10
N LEU A 250 -11.21 -38.38 9.12
CA LEU A 250 -11.42 -38.67 7.70
C LEU A 250 -10.51 -39.82 7.27
#